data_AF-A0A5T0SQ35-F1
#
_entry.id   AF-A0A5T0SQ35-F1
#
_cell.length_a   1.000
_cell.length_b   1.000
_cell.length_c   1.000
_cell.angle_alpha   90.00
_cell.angle_beta   90.00
_cell.angle_gamma   90.00
#
_symmetry.space_group_name_H-M   'P 1'
#
loop_
_entity.id
_entity.type
_entity.pdbx_description
1 polymer ?
#
loop_
_entity_poly.entity_id
_entity_poly.type
_entity_poly.pdbx_seq_one_letter_code
_entity_poly.pdbx_strand_id
1 'polypeptide(L)'
;MSNDVLYLVFMIVLLVAILAYMNIKDKESSAKINKLQGVVEDITKELHYLRKELGVKDEGDQEEEDYKITLLKEEIQIMLEKQISAKITPVLRTLKTMEHIIEDFQNEQQNRILNLEQKAQSMTKLTPNYDTEEQKIVDLFKEGKSIEQIAKDLRIGTGNVELVLKFKQLIK
;
A
#
# COMPACT_ATOMS: atom_id res chain seq x y z
N MET A 1 -49.75 -98.83 -30.45
CA MET A 1 -48.91 -99.31 -29.34
C MET A 1 -47.41 -99.19 -29.63
N SER A 2 -46.84 -99.84 -30.66
CA SER A 2 -45.39 -99.71 -30.94
C SER A 2 -44.98 -98.30 -31.44
N ASN A 3 -45.80 -97.67 -32.30
CA ASN A 3 -45.51 -96.33 -32.82
C ASN A 3 -45.64 -95.23 -31.75
N ASP A 4 -46.62 -95.33 -30.84
CA ASP A 4 -46.85 -94.34 -29.78
C ASP A 4 -45.68 -94.29 -28.79
N VAL A 5 -45.12 -95.47 -28.45
CA VAL A 5 -43.92 -95.58 -27.61
C VAL A 5 -42.69 -95.01 -28.32
N LEU A 6 -42.56 -95.22 -29.64
CA LEU A 6 -41.48 -94.64 -30.45
C LEU A 6 -41.54 -93.11 -30.47
N TYR A 7 -42.73 -92.51 -30.63
CA TYR A 7 -42.90 -91.05 -30.57
C TYR A 7 -42.58 -90.47 -29.19
N LEU A 8 -42.94 -91.19 -28.12
CA LEU A 8 -42.64 -90.76 -26.75
C LEU A 8 -41.14 -90.78 -26.47
N VAL A 9 -40.43 -91.83 -26.89
CA VAL A 9 -38.96 -91.89 -26.76
C VAL A 9 -38.29 -90.79 -27.57
N PHE A 10 -38.74 -90.56 -28.81
CA PHE A 10 -38.24 -89.48 -29.64
C PHE A 10 -38.44 -88.09 -28.99
N MET A 11 -39.60 -87.85 -28.38
CA MET A 11 -39.87 -86.61 -27.65
C MET A 11 -38.96 -86.41 -26.44
N ILE A 12 -38.69 -87.47 -25.67
CA ILE A 12 -37.74 -87.40 -24.55
C ILE A 12 -36.33 -87.08 -25.04
N VAL A 13 -35.88 -87.73 -26.11
CA VAL A 13 -34.55 -87.46 -26.70
C VAL A 13 -34.45 -86.02 -27.19
N LEU A 14 -35.49 -85.51 -27.84
CA LEU A 14 -35.55 -84.13 -28.34
C LEU A 14 -35.52 -83.13 -27.17
N LEU A 15 -36.25 -83.41 -26.08
CA LEU A 15 -36.27 -82.59 -24.88
C LEU A 15 -34.88 -82.53 -24.21
N VAL A 16 -34.21 -83.68 -24.09
CA VAL A 16 -32.83 -83.75 -23.58
C VAL A 16 -31.87 -82.98 -24.49
N ALA A 17 -32.02 -83.07 -25.81
CA ALA A 17 -31.18 -82.33 -26.76
C ALA A 17 -31.35 -80.81 -26.63
N ILE A 18 -32.59 -80.32 -26.44
CA ILE A 18 -32.86 -78.90 -26.20
C ILE A 18 -32.24 -78.44 -24.87
N LEU A 19 -32.39 -79.23 -23.80
CA LEU A 19 -31.80 -78.90 -22.50
C LEU A 19 -30.26 -78.86 -22.57
N ALA A 20 -29.65 -79.81 -23.28
CA ALA A 20 -28.20 -79.81 -23.50
C ALA A 20 -27.74 -78.58 -24.29
N TYR A 21 -28.46 -78.22 -25.37
CA TYR A 21 -28.16 -77.03 -26.15
C TYR A 21 -28.29 -75.73 -25.35
N MET A 22 -29.34 -75.60 -24.54
CA MET A 22 -29.52 -74.45 -23.64
C MET A 22 -28.36 -74.31 -22.66
N ASN A 23 -27.95 -75.40 -21.99
CA ASN A 23 -26.84 -75.36 -21.04
C ASN A 23 -25.51 -74.94 -21.67
N ILE A 24 -25.23 -75.38 -22.91
CA ILE A 24 -24.02 -74.97 -23.63
C ILE A 24 -24.09 -73.49 -23.99
N LYS A 25 -25.22 -73.05 -24.55
CA LYS A 25 -25.42 -71.66 -24.96
C LYS A 25 -25.39 -70.69 -23.78
N ASP A 26 -25.97 -71.07 -22.64
CA ASP A 26 -25.98 -70.27 -21.42
C ASP A 26 -24.57 -70.11 -20.87
N LYS A 27 -23.75 -71.18 -20.87
CA LYS A 27 -22.34 -71.11 -20.46
C LYS A 27 -21.53 -70.13 -21.32
N GLU A 28 -21.73 -70.15 -22.64
CA GLU A 28 -21.07 -69.21 -23.55
C GLU A 28 -21.53 -67.77 -23.32
N SER A 29 -22.82 -67.56 -23.06
CA SER A 29 -23.40 -66.24 -22.76
C SER A 29 -22.85 -65.69 -21.44
N SER A 30 -22.84 -66.48 -20.37
CA SER A 30 -22.28 -66.11 -19.07
C SER A 30 -20.80 -65.77 -19.16
N ALA A 31 -20.02 -66.53 -19.95
CA ALA A 31 -18.60 -66.24 -20.14
C ALA A 31 -18.36 -64.87 -20.82
N LYS A 32 -19.23 -64.47 -21.77
CA LYS A 32 -19.16 -63.14 -22.40
C LYS A 32 -19.54 -62.02 -21.44
N ILE A 33 -20.59 -62.23 -20.63
CA ILE A 33 -21.03 -61.26 -19.61
C ILE A 33 -19.94 -61.04 -18.56
N ASN A 34 -19.30 -62.11 -18.08
CA ASN A 34 -18.22 -61.99 -17.09
C ASN A 34 -17.01 -61.21 -17.63
N LYS A 35 -16.66 -61.39 -18.92
CA LYS A 35 -15.61 -60.60 -19.57
C LYS A 35 -15.99 -59.13 -19.67
N LEU A 36 -17.23 -58.83 -20.05
CA LEU A 36 -17.73 -57.45 -20.10
C LEU A 36 -17.74 -56.80 -18.71
N GLN A 37 -18.13 -57.55 -17.68
CA GLN A 37 -18.11 -57.07 -16.30
C GLN A 37 -16.70 -56.67 -15.86
N GLY A 38 -15.69 -57.49 -16.15
CA GLY A 38 -14.29 -57.15 -15.84
C GLY A 38 -13.84 -55.87 -16.55
N VAL A 39 -14.15 -55.72 -17.83
CA VAL A 39 -13.82 -54.50 -18.59
C VAL A 39 -14.54 -53.27 -18.04
N VAL A 40 -15.81 -53.40 -17.65
CA VAL A 40 -16.58 -52.30 -17.03
C VAL A 40 -15.99 -51.93 -15.66
N GLU A 41 -15.57 -52.91 -14.87
CA GLU A 41 -14.93 -52.66 -13.57
C GLU A 41 -13.59 -51.93 -13.74
N ASP A 42 -12.78 -52.34 -14.70
CA ASP A 42 -11.50 -51.70 -15.01
C ASP A 42 -11.71 -50.26 -15.52
N ILE A 43 -12.66 -50.04 -16.43
CA ILE A 43 -13.04 -48.69 -16.89
C ILE A 43 -13.53 -47.83 -15.72
N THR A 44 -14.32 -48.40 -14.80
CA THR A 44 -14.84 -47.67 -13.64
C THR A 44 -13.72 -47.26 -12.69
N LYS A 45 -12.75 -48.16 -12.45
CA LYS A 45 -11.56 -47.86 -11.64
C LYS A 45 -10.72 -46.78 -12.30
N GLU A 46 -10.39 -46.94 -13.58
CA GLU A 46 -9.59 -45.97 -14.33
C GLU A 46 -10.28 -44.60 -14.37
N LEU A 47 -11.59 -44.55 -14.58
CA LEU A 47 -12.38 -43.32 -14.53
C LEU A 47 -12.36 -42.66 -13.14
N HIS A 48 -12.43 -43.44 -12.06
CA HIS A 48 -12.30 -42.92 -10.70
C HIS A 48 -10.89 -42.37 -10.44
N TYR A 49 -9.84 -43.08 -10.85
CA TYR A 49 -8.47 -42.59 -10.75
C TYR A 49 -8.26 -41.31 -11.57
N LEU A 50 -8.78 -41.26 -12.80
CA LEU A 50 -8.68 -40.10 -13.68
C LEU A 50 -9.44 -38.89 -13.11
N ARG A 51 -10.66 -39.09 -12.57
CA ARG A 51 -11.42 -38.05 -11.86
C ARG A 51 -10.63 -37.49 -10.68
N LYS A 52 -10.01 -38.37 -9.89
CA LYS A 52 -9.17 -37.98 -8.75
C LYS A 52 -7.93 -37.18 -9.18
N GLU A 53 -7.26 -37.58 -10.26
CA GLU A 53 -6.09 -36.87 -10.79
C GLU A 53 -6.46 -35.52 -11.40
N LEU A 54 -7.61 -35.44 -12.09
CA LEU A 54 -8.14 -34.20 -12.67
C LEU A 54 -8.78 -33.27 -11.63
N GLY A 55 -8.82 -33.66 -10.34
CA GLY A 55 -9.47 -32.89 -9.28
C GLY A 55 -10.97 -32.70 -9.49
N VAL A 56 -11.59 -33.56 -10.30
CA VAL A 56 -13.04 -33.56 -10.54
C VAL A 56 -13.68 -34.20 -9.31
N LYS A 57 -14.20 -33.32 -8.45
CA LYS A 57 -14.84 -33.69 -7.19
C LYS A 57 -16.28 -34.11 -7.45
N ASP A 58 -16.70 -35.21 -6.83
CA ASP A 58 -18.09 -35.65 -6.89
C ASP A 58 -18.99 -34.58 -6.24
N GLU A 59 -20.25 -34.52 -6.66
CA GLU A 59 -21.20 -33.45 -6.31
C GLU A 59 -21.38 -33.22 -4.80
N GLY A 60 -21.06 -34.21 -3.94
CA GLY A 60 -21.06 -34.08 -2.48
C GLY A 60 -19.88 -33.30 -1.88
N ASP A 61 -18.75 -33.19 -2.59
CA ASP A 61 -17.55 -32.48 -2.11
C ASP A 61 -17.60 -30.97 -2.40
N GLN A 62 -18.51 -30.51 -3.28
CA GLN A 62 -18.64 -29.09 -3.65
C GLN A 62 -19.22 -28.24 -2.51
N GLU A 63 -20.16 -28.77 -1.73
CA GLU A 63 -20.79 -28.03 -0.62
C GLU A 63 -19.81 -27.80 0.56
N GLU A 64 -18.95 -28.77 0.88
CA GLU A 64 -17.93 -28.61 1.92
C GLU A 64 -16.83 -27.63 1.50
N GLU A 65 -16.51 -27.56 0.21
CA GLU A 65 -15.48 -26.66 -0.29
C GLU A 65 -15.96 -25.21 -0.37
N ASP A 66 -17.22 -24.97 -0.74
CA ASP A 66 -17.82 -23.63 -0.71
C ASP A 66 -17.90 -23.07 0.73
N TYR A 67 -18.20 -23.93 1.71
CA TYR A 67 -18.15 -23.54 3.12
C TYR A 67 -16.72 -23.21 3.58
N LYS A 68 -15.73 -24.04 3.23
CA LYS A 68 -14.30 -23.78 3.53
C LYS A 68 -13.77 -22.52 2.85
N ILE A 69 -14.16 -22.26 1.60
CA ILE A 69 -13.77 -21.06 0.85
C ILE A 69 -14.41 -19.81 1.48
N THR A 70 -15.66 -19.92 1.93
CA THR A 70 -16.36 -18.82 2.61
C THR A 70 -15.68 -18.48 3.95
N LEU A 71 -15.37 -19.49 4.76
CA LEU A 71 -14.62 -19.30 6.01
C LEU A 71 -13.21 -18.72 5.77
N LEU A 72 -12.49 -19.21 4.76
CA LEU A 72 -11.17 -18.70 4.42
C LEU A 72 -11.23 -17.23 3.99
N LYS A 73 -12.26 -16.85 3.22
CA LYS A 73 -12.48 -15.46 2.79
C LYS A 73 -12.75 -14.55 3.99
N GLU A 74 -13.55 -15.00 4.96
CA GLU A 74 -13.84 -14.27 6.19
C GLU A 74 -12.57 -14.10 7.05
N GLU A 75 -11.79 -15.16 7.22
CA GLU A 75 -10.51 -15.11 7.95
C GLU A 75 -9.51 -14.15 7.28
N ILE A 76 -9.41 -14.18 5.95
CA ILE A 76 -8.59 -13.24 5.18
C ILE A 76 -9.07 -11.81 5.41
N GLN A 77 -10.39 -11.56 5.39
CA GLN A 77 -10.96 -10.24 5.62
C GLN A 77 -10.60 -9.69 7.00
N ILE A 78 -10.75 -10.52 8.04
CA ILE A 78 -10.41 -10.18 9.43
C ILE A 78 -8.91 -9.87 9.55
N MET A 79 -8.05 -10.71 8.96
CA MET A 79 -6.60 -10.45 8.95
C MET A 79 -6.25 -9.16 8.22
N LEU A 80 -6.90 -8.88 7.09
CA LEU A 80 -6.67 -7.68 6.29
C LEU A 80 -7.07 -6.43 7.09
N GLU A 81 -8.25 -6.43 7.69
CA GLU A 81 -8.73 -5.32 8.54
C GLU A 81 -7.81 -5.09 9.73
N LYS A 82 -7.34 -6.16 10.37
CA LYS A 82 -6.37 -6.09 11.47
C LYS A 82 -5.04 -5.50 11.00
N GLN A 83 -4.52 -5.93 9.85
CA GLN A 83 -3.26 -5.40 9.30
C GLN A 83 -3.40 -3.93 8.86
N ILE A 84 -4.50 -3.57 8.20
CA ILE A 84 -4.82 -2.20 7.81
C ILE A 84 -4.91 -1.32 9.06
N SER A 85 -5.67 -1.74 10.07
CA SER A 85 -5.82 -0.99 11.31
C SER A 85 -4.50 -0.87 12.08
N ALA A 86 -3.66 -1.89 12.05
CA ALA A 86 -2.36 -1.89 12.73
C ALA A 86 -1.31 -1.03 12.01
N LYS A 87 -1.34 -0.92 10.68
CA LYS A 87 -0.31 -0.22 9.90
C LYS A 87 -0.74 1.15 9.40
N ILE A 88 -1.96 1.28 8.87
CA ILE A 88 -2.42 2.52 8.22
C ILE A 88 -2.90 3.55 9.25
N THR A 89 -3.66 3.14 10.28
CA THR A 89 -4.14 4.04 11.33
C THR A 89 -3.02 4.82 12.03
N PRO A 90 -1.91 4.20 12.49
CA PRO A 90 -0.82 4.96 13.09
C PRO A 90 -0.13 5.89 12.09
N VAL A 91 0.03 5.50 10.83
CA VAL A 91 0.62 6.37 9.80
C VAL A 91 -0.24 7.61 9.57
N LEU A 92 -1.56 7.44 9.45
CA LEU A 92 -2.51 8.57 9.35
C LEU A 92 -2.44 9.48 10.57
N ARG A 93 -2.32 8.92 11.77
CA ARG A 93 -2.16 9.70 13.00
C ARG A 93 -0.85 10.50 12.98
N THR A 94 0.27 9.88 12.59
CA THR A 94 1.56 10.55 12.46
C THR A 94 1.52 11.68 11.44
N LEU A 95 0.85 11.48 10.30
CA LEU A 95 0.68 12.53 9.28
C LEU A 95 -0.10 13.74 9.83
N LYS A 96 -1.22 13.50 10.54
CA LYS A 96 -1.96 14.59 11.20
C LYS A 96 -1.15 15.31 12.27
N THR A 97 -0.35 14.58 13.04
CA THR A 97 0.56 15.20 14.01
C THR A 97 1.63 16.02 13.30
N MET A 98 2.17 15.54 12.18
CA MET A 98 3.16 16.28 11.40
C MET A 98 2.57 17.57 10.81
N GLU A 99 1.34 17.52 10.33
CA GLU A 99 0.60 18.71 9.87
C GLU A 99 0.53 19.79 10.96
N HIS A 100 0.14 19.40 12.17
CA HIS A 100 0.08 20.33 13.31
C HIS A 100 1.46 20.88 13.70
N ILE A 101 2.51 20.04 13.69
CA ILE A 101 3.89 20.48 13.98
C ILE A 101 4.38 21.47 12.92
N ILE A 102 4.03 21.27 11.65
CA ILE A 102 4.40 22.18 10.56
C ILE A 102 3.69 23.53 10.73
N GLU A 103 2.40 23.52 11.07
CA GLU A 103 1.64 24.74 11.32
C GLU A 103 2.22 25.52 12.52
N ASP A 104 2.51 24.84 13.63
CA ASP A 104 3.13 25.44 14.81
C ASP A 104 4.52 26.01 14.49
N PHE A 105 5.33 25.27 13.72
CA PHE A 105 6.65 25.73 13.28
C PHE A 105 6.54 26.96 12.40
N GLN A 106 5.62 26.99 11.42
CA GLN A 106 5.40 28.15 10.58
C GLN A 106 5.01 29.38 11.42
N ASN A 107 4.09 29.22 12.37
CA ASN A 107 3.68 30.29 13.28
C ASN A 107 4.85 30.78 14.16
N GLU A 108 5.68 29.87 14.70
CA GLU A 108 6.86 30.24 15.47
C GLU A 108 7.88 31.01 14.63
N GLN A 109 8.19 30.52 13.42
CA GLN A 109 9.12 31.19 12.52
C GLN A 109 8.62 32.57 12.09
N GLN A 110 7.33 32.71 11.78
CA GLN A 110 6.69 33.99 11.49
C GLN A 110 6.89 34.97 12.65
N ASN A 111 6.59 34.54 13.88
CA ASN A 111 6.77 35.36 15.07
C ASN A 111 8.23 35.73 15.32
N ARG A 112 9.17 34.80 15.12
CA ARG A 112 10.61 35.08 15.22
C ARG A 112 11.05 36.13 14.18
N ILE A 113 10.61 36.00 12.94
CA ILE A 113 10.91 36.95 11.87
C ILE A 113 10.35 38.32 12.23
N LEU A 114 9.09 38.42 12.65
CA LEU A 114 8.47 39.68 13.07
C LEU A 114 9.23 40.34 14.24
N ASN A 115 9.64 39.56 15.23
CA ASN A 115 10.44 40.06 16.35
C ASN A 115 11.84 40.53 15.90
N LEU A 116 12.46 39.82 14.96
CA LEU A 116 13.73 40.23 14.38
C LEU A 116 13.59 41.50 13.55
N GLU A 117 12.52 41.65 12.77
CA GLU A 117 12.22 42.86 12.02
C GLU A 117 12.01 44.05 12.96
N GLN A 118 11.23 43.88 14.04
CA GLN A 118 11.04 44.94 15.05
C GLN A 118 12.36 45.31 15.74
N LYS A 119 13.19 44.32 16.08
CA LYS A 119 14.51 44.56 16.68
C LYS A 119 15.46 45.23 15.71
N ALA A 120 15.48 44.83 14.43
CA ALA A 120 16.27 45.47 13.40
C ALA A 120 15.81 46.91 13.13
N GLN A 121 14.50 47.16 13.02
CA GLN A 121 13.94 48.51 12.85
C GLN A 121 14.30 49.43 14.02
N SER A 122 14.27 48.94 15.26
CA SER A 122 14.68 49.74 16.42
C SER A 122 16.19 49.99 16.44
N MET A 123 17.03 49.03 16.02
CA MET A 123 18.47 49.24 15.86
C MET A 123 18.81 50.26 14.76
N THR A 124 18.10 50.24 13.62
CA THR A 124 18.27 51.25 12.57
C THR A 124 17.88 52.65 13.06
N LYS A 125 16.88 52.77 13.93
CA LYS A 125 16.50 54.06 14.56
C LYS A 125 17.48 54.53 15.65
N LEU A 126 18.28 53.63 16.21
CA LEU A 126 19.25 53.91 17.28
C LEU A 126 20.68 54.11 16.75
N THR A 127 20.92 53.92 15.45
CA THR A 127 22.21 54.26 14.84
C THR A 127 22.16 55.77 14.52
N PRO A 128 22.94 56.63 15.20
CA PRO A 128 23.03 58.03 14.83
C PRO A 128 23.53 58.07 13.38
N ASN A 129 22.88 58.85 12.53
CA ASN A 129 23.23 58.95 11.12
C ASN A 129 24.51 59.80 10.96
N TYR A 130 25.65 59.25 11.41
CA TYR A 130 26.94 59.94 11.47
C TYR A 130 27.39 60.45 10.10
N ASP A 131 27.06 59.75 9.01
CA ASP A 131 27.40 60.20 7.65
C ASP A 131 26.77 61.56 7.30
N THR A 132 25.54 61.83 7.77
CA THR A 132 24.91 63.14 7.55
C THR A 132 25.46 64.24 8.45
N GLU A 133 25.94 63.91 9.65
CA GLU A 133 26.54 64.89 10.56
C GLU A 133 27.96 65.25 10.12
N GLU A 134 28.76 64.27 9.69
CA GLU A 134 30.10 64.50 9.14
C GLU A 134 30.08 65.39 7.90
N GLN A 135 29.14 65.14 6.98
CA GLN A 135 29.02 65.94 5.76
C GLN A 135 28.63 67.40 6.07
N LYS A 136 27.74 67.62 7.04
CA LYS A 136 27.37 68.97 7.50
C LYS A 136 28.54 69.71 8.15
N ILE A 137 29.38 69.00 8.92
CA ILE A 137 30.61 69.59 9.49
C ILE A 137 31.53 70.08 8.37
N VAL A 138 31.73 69.28 7.32
CA VAL A 138 32.55 69.63 6.17
C VAL A 138 31.99 70.84 5.43
N ASP A 139 30.68 70.89 5.20
CA ASP A 139 30.05 71.98 4.44
C ASP A 139 30.12 73.31 5.22
N LEU A 140 29.83 73.30 6.52
CA LEU A 140 29.94 74.48 7.39
C LEU A 140 31.39 74.99 7.51
N PHE A 141 32.37 74.08 7.48
CA PHE A 141 33.78 74.46 7.48
C PHE A 141 34.21 75.09 6.15
N LYS A 142 33.72 74.57 5.02
CA LYS A 142 33.93 75.17 3.69
C LYS A 142 33.29 76.56 3.55
N GLU A 143 32.19 76.82 4.27
CA GLU A 143 31.56 78.13 4.38
C GLU A 143 32.39 79.13 5.22
N GLY A 144 33.50 78.69 5.83
CA GLY A 144 34.42 79.54 6.59
C GLY A 144 34.09 79.71 8.07
N LYS A 145 33.19 78.88 8.63
CA LYS A 145 32.89 78.91 10.07
C LYS A 145 34.02 78.27 10.89
N SER A 146 34.24 78.79 12.10
CA SER A 146 35.26 78.24 13.01
C SER A 146 34.78 76.92 13.66
N ILE A 147 35.73 76.11 14.14
CA ILE A 147 35.47 74.81 14.78
C ILE A 147 34.52 74.97 15.97
N GLU A 148 34.66 76.05 16.75
CA GLU A 148 33.82 76.35 17.91
C GLU A 148 32.40 76.74 17.51
N GLN A 149 32.24 77.45 16.39
CA GLN A 149 30.93 77.81 15.85
C GLN A 149 30.19 76.59 15.33
N ILE A 150 30.88 75.71 14.60
CA ILE A 150 30.32 74.45 14.09
C ILE A 150 29.91 73.54 15.24
N ALA A 151 30.75 73.42 16.28
CA ALA A 151 30.45 72.65 17.49
C ALA A 151 29.20 73.18 18.22
N LYS A 152 29.04 74.51 18.29
CA LYS A 152 27.87 75.15 18.90
C LYS A 152 26.61 74.98 18.06
N ASP A 153 26.71 75.14 16.74
CA ASP A 153 25.59 75.04 15.79
C ASP A 153 25.04 73.60 15.71
N LEU A 154 25.93 72.60 15.69
CA LEU A 154 25.57 71.18 15.62
C LEU A 154 25.39 70.52 17.00
N ARG A 155 25.64 71.25 18.10
CA ARG A 155 25.60 70.76 19.49
C ARG A 155 26.47 69.52 19.72
N ILE A 156 27.64 69.49 19.10
CA ILE A 156 28.63 68.42 19.22
C ILE A 156 29.91 68.96 19.86
N GLY A 157 30.71 68.09 20.47
CA GLY A 157 31.97 68.50 21.09
C GLY A 157 32.96 69.04 20.06
N THR A 158 33.74 70.07 20.42
CA THR A 158 34.78 70.65 19.55
C THR A 158 35.79 69.60 19.07
N GLY A 159 36.13 68.63 19.92
CA GLY A 159 37.00 67.51 19.56
C GLY A 159 36.43 66.60 18.47
N ASN A 160 35.11 66.43 18.39
CA ASN A 160 34.48 65.64 17.31
C ASN A 160 34.55 66.36 15.97
N VAL A 161 34.35 67.69 15.96
CA VAL A 161 34.48 68.52 14.76
C VAL A 161 35.92 68.46 14.25
N GLU A 162 36.89 68.62 15.14
CA GLU A 162 38.32 68.56 14.79
C GLU A 162 38.71 67.18 14.23
N LEU A 163 38.23 66.11 14.86
CA LEU A 163 38.46 64.73 14.40
C LEU A 163 37.94 64.52 12.97
N VAL A 164 36.70 64.92 12.68
CA VAL A 164 36.08 64.78 11.36
C VAL A 164 36.85 65.58 10.31
N LEU A 165 37.20 66.84 10.61
CA LEU A 165 37.95 67.68 9.69
C LEU A 165 39.38 67.14 9.43
N LYS A 166 40.03 66.53 10.44
CA LYS A 166 41.31 65.83 10.29
C LYS A 166 41.18 64.58 9.42
N PHE A 167 40.17 63.75 9.65
CA PHE A 167 39.91 62.55 8.84
C PHE A 167 39.62 62.89 7.37
N LYS A 168 38.91 63.99 7.10
CA LYS A 168 38.63 64.48 5.74
C LYS A 168 39.76 65.34 5.16
N GLN A 169 40.90 65.46 5.85
CA GLN A 169 42.10 66.21 5.43
C GLN A 169 41.87 67.72 5.18
N LEU A 170 40.89 68.33 5.84
CA LEU A 170 40.59 69.77 5.73
C LEU A 170 41.41 70.62 6.70
N ILE A 171 41.93 69.99 7.76
CA ILE A 171 42.88 70.56 8.72
C ILE A 171 43.98 69.54 9.00
N LYS A 172 45.14 69.99 9.49
CA LYS A 172 46.26 69.13 9.90
C LYS A 172 46.08 68.57 11.30
#